data_AF-A0A520CUV4-F1
#
_entry.id   AF-A0A520CUV4-F1
#
_cell.length_a   1.000
_cell.length_b   1.000
_cell.length_c   1.000
_cell.angle_alpha   90.00
_cell.angle_beta   90.00
_cell.angle_gamma   90.00
#
_symmetry.space_group_name_H-M   'P 1'
#
loop_
_entity.id
_entity.type
_entity.pdbx_description
1 polymer ?
#
loop_
_entity_poly.entity_id
_entity_poly.type
_entity_poly.pdbx_seq_one_letter_code
_entity_poly.pdbx_strand_id
1 'polypeptide(L)'
;MTRVVVPSLAVLALTACGGGGGGSDNAGGSGTGVGIAVNGTVARGAAISNATIRLSCANGAELTGASAADGTFTTNRAAVVYPCIGTATAGNLTYRGVLFTNSTANFTPLTDLLVQTVLAASVSGTASLTLQEFITKIRTDSTFAANVSTTTIVARFRTTVLNVIKSQLIASGKTEAEASAILAAAGNFEGQSFIIGSDLDKVLDNLATTIQNSDGSLRSIILALIKAAGDLLAPPASGTATGGTGGTGGTGGTGGTGG
;
A
#
# COMPACT_ATOMS: atom_id res chain seq x y z
N MET A 1 21.38 -46.39 54.82
CA MET A 1 19.95 -46.74 54.89
C MET A 1 19.17 -45.44 54.77
N THR A 2 18.23 -45.15 53.88
CA THR A 2 17.63 -45.82 52.73
C THR A 2 16.88 -44.73 51.95
N ARG A 3 17.31 -44.49 50.70
CA ARG A 3 16.58 -44.10 49.47
C ARG A 3 15.44 -43.06 49.50
N VAL A 4 15.69 -41.98 48.74
CA VAL A 4 14.76 -40.95 48.25
C VAL A 4 13.95 -41.50 47.06
N VAL A 5 12.63 -41.24 47.03
CA VAL A 5 11.72 -41.61 45.92
C VAL A 5 11.22 -40.34 45.21
N VAL A 6 11.40 -40.30 43.89
CA VAL A 6 10.97 -39.25 42.94
C VAL A 6 9.68 -39.70 42.24
N PRO A 7 8.63 -38.86 42.10
CA PRO A 7 7.49 -39.17 41.24
C PRO A 7 7.57 -38.45 39.88
N SER A 8 7.73 -39.28 38.85
CA SER A 8 7.15 -39.32 37.49
C SER A 8 6.63 -38.06 36.77
N LEU A 9 7.24 -37.83 35.59
CA LEU A 9 6.73 -37.05 34.45
C LEU A 9 5.43 -37.67 33.87
N ALA A 10 4.49 -36.82 33.47
CA ALA A 10 3.39 -37.16 32.56
C ALA A 10 3.44 -36.24 31.33
N VAL A 11 3.80 -36.81 30.18
CA VAL A 11 3.73 -36.20 28.85
C VAL A 11 2.34 -36.48 28.29
N LEU A 12 1.56 -35.44 28.03
CA LEU A 12 0.34 -35.54 27.22
C LEU A 12 0.69 -35.25 25.76
N ALA A 13 0.76 -36.32 24.98
CA ALA A 13 0.78 -36.28 23.52
C ALA A 13 -0.63 -35.95 23.00
N LEU A 14 -0.77 -34.84 22.27
CA LEU A 14 -1.92 -34.59 21.41
C LEU A 14 -1.60 -35.15 20.02
N THR A 15 -2.04 -36.38 19.76
CA THR A 15 -2.12 -36.96 18.40
C THR A 15 -3.58 -37.23 18.05
N ALA A 16 -4.12 -36.41 17.14
CA ALA A 16 -5.27 -36.71 16.26
C ALA A 16 -5.18 -35.70 15.10
N CYS A 17 -4.92 -36.04 13.83
CA CYS A 17 -5.48 -37.02 12.89
C CYS A 17 -6.79 -36.56 12.21
N GLY A 18 -6.70 -36.37 10.88
CA GLY A 18 -7.79 -36.26 9.91
C GLY A 18 -7.71 -34.98 9.05
N GLY A 19 -7.52 -34.96 7.73
CA GLY A 19 -7.41 -36.02 6.72
C GLY A 19 -7.77 -35.45 5.33
N GLY A 20 -7.04 -35.86 4.28
CA GLY A 20 -7.40 -35.77 2.85
C GLY A 20 -6.92 -34.48 2.14
N GLY A 21 -6.25 -34.50 0.98
CA GLY A 21 -5.87 -35.56 0.05
C GLY A 21 -5.05 -34.87 -1.07
N GLY A 22 -4.11 -35.62 -1.66
CA GLY A 22 -3.17 -35.10 -2.64
C GLY A 22 -3.79 -34.74 -4.00
N GLY A 23 -3.06 -33.92 -4.74
CA GLY A 23 -3.37 -33.55 -6.12
C GLY A 23 -2.29 -32.62 -6.66
N SER A 24 -1.13 -33.18 -6.98
CA SER A 24 -0.18 -32.54 -7.90
C SER A 24 -0.76 -32.68 -9.30
N ASP A 25 -1.20 -31.57 -9.89
CA ASP A 25 -1.45 -31.49 -11.33
C ASP A 25 -0.68 -30.30 -11.91
N ASN A 26 0.49 -30.61 -12.47
CA ASN A 26 1.03 -29.88 -13.60
C ASN A 26 0.35 -30.43 -14.85
N ALA A 27 -0.64 -29.74 -15.41
CA ALA A 27 -1.03 -29.86 -16.81
C ALA A 27 -1.91 -28.66 -17.21
N GLY A 28 -1.60 -28.05 -18.34
CA GLY A 28 -2.27 -26.85 -18.85
C GLY A 28 -3.76 -27.03 -19.11
N GLY A 29 -4.51 -25.96 -18.81
CA GLY A 29 -5.93 -25.83 -19.14
C GLY A 29 -6.47 -24.52 -18.59
N SER A 30 -7.01 -23.67 -19.46
CA SER A 30 -7.61 -22.37 -19.17
C SER A 30 -8.61 -22.44 -18.01
N GLY A 31 -8.19 -22.06 -16.80
CA GLY A 31 -8.99 -22.07 -15.58
C GLY A 31 -9.23 -20.66 -15.05
N THR A 32 -10.50 -20.34 -14.80
CA THR A 32 -10.96 -19.15 -14.05
C THR A 32 -10.16 -18.96 -12.76
N GLY A 33 -9.50 -17.80 -12.61
CA GLY A 33 -8.54 -17.54 -11.54
C GLY A 33 -9.07 -17.77 -10.13
N VAL A 34 -8.25 -18.34 -9.25
CA VAL A 34 -8.58 -18.58 -7.84
C VAL A 34 -8.88 -17.25 -7.15
N GLY A 35 -10.10 -17.09 -6.64
CA GLY A 35 -10.52 -15.86 -5.97
C GLY A 35 -9.87 -15.66 -4.60
N ILE A 36 -9.45 -14.43 -4.31
CA ILE A 36 -8.88 -14.02 -3.01
C ILE A 36 -9.91 -13.26 -2.18
N ALA A 37 -9.79 -13.35 -0.86
CA ALA A 37 -10.41 -12.41 0.07
C ALA A 37 -9.33 -11.45 0.57
N VAL A 38 -9.71 -10.19 0.78
CA VAL A 38 -8.84 -9.16 1.34
C VAL A 38 -9.14 -9.01 2.82
N ASN A 39 -8.08 -8.99 3.63
CA ASN A 39 -8.16 -8.71 5.05
C ASN A 39 -7.56 -7.34 5.35
N GLY A 40 -7.84 -6.82 6.52
CA GLY A 40 -7.17 -5.61 7.00
C GLY A 40 -7.94 -4.99 8.14
N THR A 41 -7.66 -3.71 8.38
CA THR A 41 -8.25 -2.97 9.49
C THR A 41 -8.66 -1.57 9.06
N VAL A 42 -9.78 -1.10 9.63
CA VAL A 42 -10.24 0.28 9.53
C VAL A 42 -9.98 0.98 10.86
N ALA A 43 -9.10 1.98 10.88
CA ALA A 43 -8.67 2.63 12.12
C ALA A 43 -8.21 4.07 11.93
N ARG A 44 -8.35 4.88 12.98
CA ARG A 44 -7.83 6.26 13.09
C ARG A 44 -7.15 6.45 14.47
N GLY A 45 -6.21 5.58 14.81
CA GLY A 45 -5.66 5.45 16.18
C GLY A 45 -6.57 4.66 17.13
N ALA A 46 -7.88 4.63 16.86
CA ALA A 46 -8.80 3.65 17.40
C ALA A 46 -9.48 2.86 16.27
N ALA A 47 -9.88 1.63 16.57
CA ALA A 47 -10.67 0.81 15.65
C ALA A 47 -12.01 1.45 15.30
N ILE A 48 -12.39 1.34 14.03
CA ILE A 48 -13.67 1.83 13.52
C ILE A 48 -14.52 0.62 13.16
N SER A 49 -15.61 0.45 13.90
CA SER A 49 -16.57 -0.64 13.68
C SER A 49 -17.62 -0.27 12.64
N ASN A 50 -18.22 -1.30 12.02
CA ASN A 50 -19.32 -1.18 11.07
C ASN A 50 -19.01 -0.26 9.86
N ALA A 51 -17.73 -0.12 9.50
CA ALA A 51 -17.35 0.58 8.28
C ALA A 51 -17.68 -0.30 7.08
N THR A 52 -18.36 0.23 6.07
CA THR A 52 -18.63 -0.46 4.81
C THR A 52 -17.40 -0.38 3.92
N ILE A 53 -16.81 -1.51 3.57
CA ILE A 53 -15.65 -1.62 2.68
C ILE A 53 -16.13 -1.87 1.25
N ARG A 54 -15.55 -1.13 0.30
CA ARG A 54 -15.68 -1.35 -1.14
C ARG A 54 -14.33 -1.12 -1.81
N LEU A 55 -13.84 -2.10 -2.57
CA LEU A 55 -12.63 -2.02 -3.39
C LEU A 55 -12.95 -2.42 -4.82
N SER A 56 -12.51 -1.61 -5.77
CA SER A 56 -12.67 -1.81 -7.19
C SER A 56 -11.32 -2.08 -7.84
N CYS A 57 -11.22 -3.19 -8.57
CA CYS A 57 -9.98 -3.68 -9.17
C CYS A 57 -9.85 -3.32 -10.66
N ALA A 58 -8.64 -3.46 -11.21
CA ALA A 58 -8.32 -3.15 -12.60
C ALA A 58 -9.07 -4.05 -13.61
N ASN A 59 -9.43 -5.27 -13.24
CA ASN A 59 -10.30 -6.14 -14.05
C ASN A 59 -11.81 -5.90 -13.83
N GLY A 60 -12.18 -4.88 -13.05
CA GLY A 60 -13.58 -4.61 -12.70
C GLY A 60 -14.15 -5.50 -11.60
N ALA A 61 -13.34 -6.39 -10.99
CA ALA A 61 -13.78 -7.13 -9.81
C ALA A 61 -14.04 -6.17 -8.64
N GLU A 62 -15.09 -6.46 -7.88
CA GLU A 62 -15.47 -5.70 -6.69
C GLU A 62 -15.35 -6.59 -5.44
N LEU A 63 -14.66 -6.06 -4.43
CA LEU A 63 -14.56 -6.66 -3.12
C LEU A 63 -15.28 -5.77 -2.11
N THR A 64 -16.11 -6.38 -1.27
CA THR A 64 -16.98 -5.72 -0.31
C THR A 64 -16.94 -6.44 1.02
N GLY A 65 -17.15 -5.69 2.12
CA GLY A 65 -17.15 -6.23 3.47
C GLY A 65 -17.59 -5.19 4.48
N ALA A 66 -17.56 -5.56 5.76
CA ALA A 66 -17.80 -4.66 6.88
C ALA A 66 -16.74 -4.88 7.97
N SER A 67 -16.32 -3.81 8.65
CA SER A 67 -15.41 -3.96 9.79
C SER A 67 -16.15 -4.42 11.05
N ALA A 68 -15.50 -5.32 11.79
CA ALA A 68 -15.93 -5.80 13.09
C ALA A 68 -15.68 -4.75 14.19
N ALA A 69 -16.07 -5.06 15.43
CA ALA A 69 -15.91 -4.16 16.57
C ALA A 69 -14.45 -3.76 16.84
N ASP A 70 -13.51 -4.64 16.54
CA ASP A 70 -12.06 -4.42 16.64
C ASP A 70 -11.45 -3.76 15.38
N GLY A 71 -12.30 -3.34 14.44
CA GLY A 71 -11.91 -2.68 13.20
C GLY A 71 -11.40 -3.64 12.12
N THR A 72 -11.22 -4.93 12.41
CA THR A 72 -10.77 -5.92 11.43
C THR A 72 -11.88 -6.19 10.41
N PHE A 73 -11.52 -6.55 9.19
CA PHE A 73 -12.48 -6.98 8.17
C PHE A 73 -11.92 -8.08 7.28
N THR A 74 -12.83 -8.81 6.65
CA THR A 74 -12.56 -9.73 5.54
C THR A 74 -13.59 -9.48 4.45
N THR A 75 -13.18 -9.34 3.19
CA THR A 75 -14.10 -9.15 2.07
C THR A 75 -14.67 -10.47 1.55
N ASN A 76 -15.66 -10.40 0.66
CA ASN A 76 -15.97 -11.53 -0.23
C ASN A 76 -14.74 -11.96 -1.04
N ARG A 77 -14.80 -13.17 -1.61
CA ARG A 77 -13.77 -13.69 -2.52
C ARG A 77 -14.07 -13.30 -3.96
N ALA A 78 -13.07 -12.83 -4.70
CA ALA A 78 -13.15 -12.57 -6.13
C ALA A 78 -11.80 -12.78 -6.81
N ALA A 79 -11.81 -13.12 -8.11
CA ALA A 79 -10.61 -13.11 -8.93
C ALA A 79 -10.27 -11.65 -9.30
N VAL A 80 -9.14 -11.15 -8.83
CA VAL A 80 -8.77 -9.74 -8.97
C VAL A 80 -7.55 -9.55 -9.86
N VAL A 81 -7.48 -8.40 -10.51
CA VAL A 81 -6.27 -7.87 -11.13
C VAL A 81 -5.94 -6.54 -10.46
N TYR A 82 -4.70 -6.42 -9.99
CA TYR A 82 -4.23 -5.22 -9.30
C TYR A 82 -3.97 -4.04 -10.25
N PRO A 83 -4.01 -2.80 -9.75
CA PRO A 83 -4.34 -2.43 -8.37
C PRO A 83 -5.84 -2.52 -8.10
N CYS A 84 -6.21 -2.70 -6.83
CA CYS A 84 -7.56 -2.44 -6.35
C CYS A 84 -7.55 -1.20 -5.46
N ILE A 85 -8.55 -0.35 -5.57
CA ILE A 85 -8.64 0.88 -4.80
C ILE A 85 -10.07 1.09 -4.32
N GLY A 86 -10.25 1.74 -3.18
CA GLY A 86 -11.59 2.03 -2.73
C GLY A 86 -11.64 2.64 -1.34
N THR A 87 -12.74 2.41 -0.64
CA THR A 87 -13.12 3.15 0.56
C THR A 87 -13.62 2.23 1.67
N ALA A 88 -13.40 2.66 2.90
CA ALA A 88 -14.14 2.22 4.08
C ALA A 88 -14.88 3.42 4.66
N THR A 89 -16.21 3.30 4.82
CA THR A 89 -17.07 4.40 5.28
C THR A 89 -17.86 4.00 6.52
N ALA A 90 -17.76 4.78 7.60
CA ALA A 90 -18.53 4.64 8.82
C ALA A 90 -19.12 6.01 9.22
N GLY A 91 -20.44 6.17 9.09
CA GLY A 91 -21.09 7.47 9.31
C GLY A 91 -20.54 8.53 8.34
N ASN A 92 -19.96 9.61 8.87
CA ASN A 92 -19.31 10.67 8.10
C ASN A 92 -17.81 10.43 7.84
N LEU A 93 -17.21 9.41 8.46
CA LEU A 93 -15.80 9.07 8.26
C LEU A 93 -15.64 8.20 7.04
N THR A 94 -14.74 8.59 6.13
CA THR A 94 -14.35 7.79 4.98
C THR A 94 -12.84 7.79 4.84
N TYR A 95 -12.24 6.60 4.82
CA TYR A 95 -10.83 6.41 4.50
C TYR A 95 -10.69 5.65 3.20
N ARG A 96 -9.69 6.03 2.41
CA ARG A 96 -9.32 5.30 1.20
C ARG A 96 -8.17 4.34 1.47
N GLY A 97 -8.16 3.27 0.68
CA GLY A 97 -7.15 2.23 0.70
C GLY A 97 -6.84 1.76 -0.71
N VAL A 98 -5.67 1.17 -0.88
CA VAL A 98 -5.19 0.62 -2.14
C VAL A 98 -4.49 -0.70 -1.89
N LEU A 99 -4.66 -1.62 -2.83
CA LEU A 99 -4.12 -2.97 -2.83
C LEU A 99 -3.30 -3.15 -4.10
N PHE A 100 -1.97 -3.23 -3.96
CA PHE A 100 -1.07 -3.29 -5.11
C PHE A 100 -0.71 -4.71 -5.56
N THR A 101 -0.54 -5.64 -4.62
CA THR A 101 -0.02 -7.00 -4.93
C THR A 101 -0.39 -8.08 -3.91
N ASN A 102 -0.92 -7.72 -2.75
CA ASN A 102 -1.18 -8.61 -1.61
C ASN A 102 -2.69 -8.77 -1.35
N SER A 103 -3.04 -9.54 -0.32
CA SER A 103 -4.42 -9.70 0.17
C SER A 103 -4.70 -8.91 1.46
N THR A 104 -3.89 -7.87 1.74
CA THR A 104 -4.05 -7.00 2.90
C THR A 104 -4.19 -5.55 2.47
N ALA A 105 -5.31 -4.91 2.82
CA ALA A 105 -5.50 -3.47 2.64
C ALA A 105 -6.02 -2.86 3.95
N ASN A 106 -5.33 -1.86 4.46
CA ASN A 106 -5.83 -1.08 5.58
C ASN A 106 -6.57 0.18 5.10
N PHE A 107 -7.44 0.70 5.97
CA PHE A 107 -8.15 1.95 5.77
C PHE A 107 -7.91 2.86 6.97
N THR A 108 -6.88 3.69 6.85
CA THR A 108 -6.37 4.56 7.90
C THR A 108 -6.02 5.94 7.32
N PRO A 109 -5.73 6.94 8.17
CA PRO A 109 -5.25 8.24 7.69
C PRO A 109 -3.99 8.14 6.80
N LEU A 110 -3.11 7.17 7.07
CA LEU A 110 -1.91 6.94 6.27
C LEU A 110 -2.24 6.36 4.89
N THR A 111 -3.15 5.39 4.81
CA THR A 111 -3.56 4.83 3.52
C THR A 111 -4.39 5.81 2.70
N ASP A 112 -5.11 6.73 3.36
CA ASP A 112 -5.81 7.81 2.68
C ASP A 112 -4.82 8.78 2.00
N LEU A 113 -3.73 9.12 2.71
CA LEU A 113 -2.62 9.89 2.13
C LEU A 113 -1.91 9.15 1.00
N LEU A 114 -1.73 7.83 1.14
CA LEU A 114 -1.17 7.02 0.08
C LEU A 114 -2.03 7.06 -1.18
N VAL A 115 -3.35 6.92 -1.04
CA VAL A 115 -4.27 7.04 -2.17
C VAL A 115 -4.17 8.44 -2.78
N GLN A 116 -4.11 9.52 -1.99
CA GLN A 116 -3.89 10.86 -2.56
C GLN A 116 -2.57 10.97 -3.32
N THR A 117 -1.51 10.32 -2.84
CA THR A 117 -0.21 10.30 -3.51
C THR A 117 -0.30 9.58 -4.85
N VAL A 118 -0.98 8.43 -4.88
CA VAL A 118 -1.23 7.67 -6.12
C VAL A 118 -2.03 8.51 -7.12
N LEU A 119 -3.11 9.15 -6.66
CA LEU A 119 -3.98 9.97 -7.50
C LEU A 119 -3.27 11.21 -8.05
N ALA A 120 -2.44 11.87 -7.25
CA ALA A 120 -1.61 12.98 -7.68
C ALA A 120 -0.54 12.52 -8.69
N ALA A 121 0.13 11.41 -8.42
CA ALA A 121 1.16 10.86 -9.30
C ALA A 121 0.65 10.35 -10.65
N SER A 122 -0.66 10.14 -10.77
CA SER A 122 -1.30 9.62 -11.99
C SER A 122 -1.44 10.66 -13.10
N VAL A 123 -1.10 11.92 -12.82
CA VAL A 123 -1.11 13.05 -13.75
C VAL A 123 0.14 13.88 -13.57
N SER A 124 0.56 14.63 -14.59
CA SER A 124 1.70 15.52 -14.47
C SER A 124 1.33 16.84 -13.77
N GLY A 125 2.32 17.47 -13.13
CA GLY A 125 2.16 18.77 -12.47
C GLY A 125 1.41 18.68 -11.14
N THR A 126 0.60 19.69 -10.83
CA THR A 126 -0.13 19.82 -9.55
C THR A 126 -1.56 19.29 -9.59
N ALA A 127 -1.95 18.67 -10.71
CA ALA A 127 -3.26 18.05 -10.88
C ALA A 127 -3.39 16.76 -10.07
N SER A 128 -4.59 16.21 -9.97
CA SER A 128 -4.82 14.86 -9.43
C SER A 128 -6.05 14.25 -10.08
N LEU A 129 -6.04 12.94 -10.29
CA LEU A 129 -7.25 12.23 -10.66
C LEU A 129 -8.22 12.16 -9.47
N THR A 130 -9.51 12.15 -9.77
CA THR A 130 -10.52 11.63 -8.86
C THR A 130 -10.38 10.11 -8.74
N LEU A 131 -10.97 9.53 -7.68
CA LEU A 131 -11.00 8.07 -7.50
C LEU A 131 -11.63 7.37 -8.72
N GLN A 132 -12.71 7.93 -9.27
CA GLN A 132 -13.42 7.35 -10.41
C GLN A 132 -12.60 7.42 -11.71
N GLU A 133 -11.91 8.54 -11.94
CA GLU A 133 -11.01 8.67 -13.10
C GLU A 133 -9.84 7.69 -13.00
N PHE A 134 -9.27 7.51 -11.81
CA PHE A 134 -8.22 6.52 -11.58
C PHE A 134 -8.73 5.09 -11.84
N ILE A 135 -9.89 4.73 -11.31
CA ILE A 135 -10.53 3.42 -11.56
C ILE A 135 -10.74 3.21 -13.06
N THR A 136 -11.22 4.24 -13.76
CA THR A 136 -11.39 4.18 -15.22
C THR A 136 -10.04 3.93 -15.90
N LYS A 137 -9.00 4.68 -15.52
CA LYS A 137 -7.67 4.56 -16.11
C LYS A 137 -7.04 3.19 -15.90
N ILE A 138 -7.08 2.62 -14.69
CA ILE A 138 -6.51 1.28 -14.43
C ILE A 138 -7.26 0.16 -15.17
N ARG A 139 -8.55 0.38 -15.50
CA ARG A 139 -9.36 -0.58 -16.28
C ARG A 139 -9.08 -0.50 -17.78
N THR A 140 -8.81 0.70 -18.30
CA THR A 140 -8.62 0.92 -19.74
C THR A 140 -7.15 0.85 -20.18
N ASP A 141 -6.21 0.99 -19.26
CA ASP A 141 -4.76 1.07 -19.55
C ASP A 141 -4.00 0.10 -18.65
N SER A 142 -3.80 -1.13 -19.15
CA SER A 142 -3.11 -2.20 -18.42
C SER A 142 -1.63 -1.88 -18.16
N THR A 143 -1.00 -1.09 -19.02
CA THR A 143 0.39 -0.64 -18.84
C THR A 143 0.48 0.32 -17.65
N PHE A 144 -0.45 1.26 -17.55
CA PHE A 144 -0.57 2.12 -16.38
C PHE A 144 -0.86 1.32 -15.11
N ALA A 145 -1.79 0.37 -15.14
CA ALA A 145 -2.11 -0.50 -14.00
C ALA A 145 -0.89 -1.31 -13.51
N ALA A 146 -0.08 -1.83 -14.43
CA ALA A 146 1.16 -2.53 -14.10
C ALA A 146 2.23 -1.58 -13.52
N ASN A 147 2.40 -0.39 -14.11
CA ASN A 147 3.39 0.59 -13.66
C ASN A 147 3.09 1.08 -12.23
N VAL A 148 1.85 1.51 -11.97
CA VAL A 148 1.45 2.03 -10.65
C VAL A 148 1.55 1.00 -9.51
N SER A 149 1.55 -0.30 -9.86
CA SER A 149 1.65 -1.41 -8.90
C SER A 149 3.05 -2.00 -8.79
N THR A 150 4.04 -1.47 -9.51
CA THR A 150 5.42 -1.97 -9.46
C THR A 150 6.04 -1.68 -8.10
N THR A 151 6.78 -2.63 -7.53
CA THR A 151 7.39 -2.54 -6.18
C THR A 151 8.20 -1.25 -5.97
N THR A 152 9.00 -0.85 -6.96
CA THR A 152 9.75 0.41 -6.94
C THR A 152 8.86 1.64 -6.83
N ILE A 153 7.78 1.70 -7.62
CA ILE A 153 6.85 2.82 -7.63
C ILE A 153 6.05 2.89 -6.33
N VAL A 154 5.57 1.74 -5.84
CA VAL A 154 4.90 1.64 -4.55
C VAL A 154 5.82 2.10 -3.41
N ALA A 155 7.10 1.71 -3.42
CA ALA A 155 8.07 2.19 -2.45
C ALA A 155 8.28 3.71 -2.52
N ARG A 156 8.26 4.31 -3.72
CA ARG A 156 8.31 5.77 -3.89
C ARG A 156 7.06 6.44 -3.32
N PHE A 157 5.87 5.91 -3.56
CA PHE A 157 4.64 6.45 -2.95
C PHE A 157 4.71 6.44 -1.43
N ARG A 158 5.10 5.31 -0.82
CA ARG A 158 5.29 5.22 0.64
C ARG A 158 6.30 6.24 1.13
N THR A 159 7.46 6.33 0.49
CA THR A 159 8.52 7.27 0.86
C THR A 159 8.04 8.72 0.78
N THR A 160 7.29 9.09 -0.26
CA THR A 160 6.68 10.42 -0.39
C THR A 160 5.73 10.73 0.77
N VAL A 161 4.82 9.80 1.10
CA VAL A 161 3.90 9.96 2.24
C VAL A 161 4.70 10.19 3.53
N LEU A 162 5.67 9.33 3.83
CA LEU A 162 6.48 9.43 5.04
C LEU A 162 7.31 10.71 5.09
N ASN A 163 7.85 11.18 3.96
CA ASN A 163 8.60 12.43 3.90
C ASN A 163 7.72 13.66 4.12
N VAL A 164 6.51 13.69 3.54
CA VAL A 164 5.55 14.78 3.80
C VAL A 164 5.18 14.82 5.27
N ILE A 165 4.91 13.66 5.88
CA ILE A 165 4.60 13.57 7.30
C ILE A 165 5.79 14.02 8.16
N LYS A 166 7.01 13.55 7.85
CA LYS A 166 8.24 13.94 8.54
C LYS A 166 8.43 15.45 8.52
N SER A 167 8.25 16.09 7.36
CA SER A 167 8.33 17.54 7.21
C SER A 167 7.31 18.27 8.11
N GLN A 168 6.10 17.73 8.24
CA GLN A 168 5.05 18.32 9.06
C GLN A 168 5.27 18.15 10.55
N LEU A 169 5.81 17.00 10.98
CA LEU A 169 6.26 16.80 12.35
C LEU A 169 7.35 17.81 12.72
N ILE A 170 8.32 18.03 11.84
CA ILE A 170 9.39 19.02 12.06
C ILE A 170 8.81 20.44 12.12
N ALA A 171 7.90 20.80 11.21
CA ALA A 171 7.21 22.09 11.22
C ALA A 171 6.37 22.30 12.51
N SER A 172 5.92 21.22 13.15
CA SER A 172 5.22 21.26 14.45
C SER A 172 6.15 21.35 15.66
N GLY A 173 7.47 21.41 15.45
CA GLY A 173 8.49 21.58 16.50
C GLY A 173 9.22 20.31 16.93
N LYS A 174 9.03 19.17 16.25
CA LYS A 174 9.84 17.96 16.48
C LYS A 174 11.22 18.10 15.84
N THR A 175 12.23 17.52 16.47
CA THR A 175 13.53 17.33 15.82
C THR A 175 13.44 16.25 14.73
N GLU A 176 14.42 16.23 13.83
CA GLU A 176 14.50 15.20 12.80
C GLU A 176 14.60 13.78 13.38
N ALA A 177 15.33 13.61 14.48
CA ALA A 177 15.49 12.34 15.17
C ALA A 177 14.17 11.85 15.77
N GLU A 178 13.43 12.73 16.45
CA GLU A 178 12.11 12.40 17.01
C GLU A 178 11.10 12.07 15.91
N ALA A 179 11.06 12.86 14.84
CA ALA A 179 10.16 12.61 13.72
C ALA A 179 10.46 11.25 13.05
N SER A 180 11.74 10.92 12.89
CA SER A 180 12.15 9.63 12.32
C SER A 180 11.82 8.46 13.25
N ALA A 181 11.96 8.64 14.57
CA ALA A 181 11.59 7.64 15.56
C ALA A 181 10.08 7.37 15.56
N ILE A 182 9.24 8.42 15.45
CA ILE A 182 7.79 8.27 15.32
C ILE A 182 7.42 7.46 14.08
N LEU A 183 8.14 7.63 12.96
CA LEU A 183 7.79 6.99 11.69
C LEU A 183 8.43 5.62 11.47
N ALA A 184 9.27 5.13 12.40
CA ALA A 184 10.05 3.91 12.22
C ALA A 184 9.20 2.66 11.93
N ALA A 185 7.99 2.59 12.48
CA ALA A 185 7.07 1.48 12.29
C ALA A 185 6.20 1.57 11.02
N ALA A 186 6.27 2.68 10.26
CA ALA A 186 5.38 2.95 9.14
C ALA A 186 5.94 2.55 7.75
N GLY A 187 6.99 1.72 7.68
CA GLY A 187 7.64 1.41 6.39
C GLY A 187 6.75 0.70 5.34
N ASN A 188 5.73 -0.05 5.78
CA ASN A 188 4.81 -0.80 4.91
C ASN A 188 3.35 -0.73 5.45
N PHE A 189 2.91 0.47 5.79
CA PHE A 189 1.66 0.71 6.55
C PHE A 189 0.38 0.23 5.84
N GLU A 190 0.38 0.12 4.51
CA GLU A 190 -0.80 -0.30 3.76
C GLU A 190 -0.95 -1.82 3.66
N GLY A 191 0.16 -2.55 3.75
CA GLY A 191 0.20 -4.01 3.60
C GLY A 191 0.49 -4.80 4.88
N GLN A 192 0.87 -4.12 5.97
CA GLN A 192 1.05 -4.75 7.28
C GLN A 192 -0.28 -4.87 8.03
N SER A 193 -0.54 -6.02 8.64
CA SER A 193 -1.71 -6.16 9.52
C SER A 193 -1.64 -5.13 10.63
N PHE A 194 -2.70 -4.35 10.76
CA PHE A 194 -2.81 -3.34 11.79
C PHE A 194 -3.34 -3.99 13.07
N ILE A 195 -2.61 -3.83 14.17
CA ILE A 195 -2.99 -4.32 15.48
C ILE A 195 -3.11 -3.11 16.40
N ILE A 196 -4.24 -2.95 17.09
CA ILE A 196 -4.43 -1.89 18.08
C ILE A 196 -3.35 -2.02 19.17
N GLY A 197 -2.71 -0.91 19.51
CA GLY A 197 -1.57 -0.84 20.43
C GLY A 197 -0.21 -1.19 19.81
N SER A 198 -0.16 -1.57 18.53
CA SER A 198 1.11 -1.78 17.82
C SER A 198 1.89 -0.48 17.63
N ASP A 199 3.17 -0.58 17.25
CA ASP A 199 3.95 0.62 16.97
C ASP A 199 3.39 1.42 15.78
N LEU A 200 2.76 0.75 14.80
CA LEU A 200 2.04 1.42 13.71
C LEU A 200 0.79 2.16 14.20
N ASP A 201 0.09 1.63 15.20
CA ASP A 201 -1.05 2.31 15.84
C ASP A 201 -0.61 3.57 16.58
N LYS A 202 0.49 3.49 17.34
CA LYS A 202 1.10 4.67 17.96
C LYS A 202 1.48 5.72 16.91
N VAL A 203 1.92 5.32 15.72
CA VAL A 203 2.12 6.27 14.61
C VAL A 203 0.79 6.95 14.27
N LEU A 204 -0.29 6.20 14.07
CA LEU A 204 -1.60 6.81 13.78
C LEU A 204 -2.08 7.75 14.88
N ASP A 205 -1.91 7.40 16.15
CA ASP A 205 -2.26 8.26 17.29
C ASP A 205 -1.52 9.59 17.25
N ASN A 206 -0.20 9.53 17.02
CA ASN A 206 0.64 10.73 16.91
C ASN A 206 0.28 11.58 15.69
N LEU A 207 -0.15 10.93 14.60
CA LEU A 207 -0.38 11.60 13.33
C LEU A 207 -1.81 12.13 13.17
N ALA A 208 -2.82 11.52 13.81
CA ALA A 208 -4.22 11.90 13.65
C ALA A 208 -4.46 13.40 13.89
N THR A 209 -3.74 14.01 14.84
CA THR A 209 -3.83 15.46 15.13
C THR A 209 -2.98 16.32 14.20
N THR A 210 -1.93 15.75 13.60
CA THR A 210 -0.98 16.46 12.73
C THR A 210 -1.50 16.54 11.28
N ILE A 211 -2.05 15.43 10.77
CA ILE A 211 -2.42 15.30 9.35
C ILE A 211 -3.91 15.42 9.06
N GLN A 212 -4.78 15.36 10.09
CA GLN A 212 -6.23 15.45 9.90
C GLN A 212 -6.87 16.61 10.65
N ASN A 213 -8.05 17.02 10.16
CA ASN A 213 -9.00 17.85 10.88
C ASN A 213 -9.81 16.99 11.88
N SER A 214 -10.59 17.62 12.76
CA SER A 214 -11.43 16.91 13.73
C SER A 214 -12.42 15.94 13.07
N ASP A 215 -12.94 16.30 11.90
CA ASP A 215 -13.86 15.50 11.08
C ASP A 215 -13.21 14.28 10.38
N GLY A 216 -11.89 14.09 10.51
CA GLY A 216 -11.15 12.98 9.88
C GLY A 216 -10.66 13.25 8.46
N SER A 217 -11.02 14.38 7.87
CA SER A 217 -10.47 14.81 6.57
C SER A 217 -9.00 15.20 6.69
N LEU A 218 -8.24 15.01 5.62
CA LEU A 218 -6.84 15.44 5.55
C LEU A 218 -6.74 16.97 5.50
N ARG A 219 -5.78 17.54 6.23
CA ARG A 219 -5.55 18.99 6.23
C ARG A 219 -5.10 19.46 4.85
N SER A 220 -5.57 20.64 4.43
CA SER A 220 -5.28 21.19 3.09
C SER A 220 -3.79 21.36 2.79
N ILE A 221 -2.99 21.72 3.80
CA ILE A 221 -1.53 21.83 3.68
C ILE A 221 -0.87 20.49 3.32
N ILE A 222 -1.36 19.39 3.89
CA ILE A 222 -0.85 18.05 3.60
C ILE A 222 -1.20 17.66 2.16
N LEU A 223 -2.43 17.92 1.74
CA LEU A 223 -2.87 17.67 0.37
C LEU A 223 -2.05 18.48 -0.64
N ALA A 224 -1.74 19.74 -0.34
CA ALA A 224 -0.92 20.58 -1.19
C ALA A 224 0.52 20.03 -1.33
N LEU A 225 1.12 19.58 -0.23
CA LEU A 225 2.47 18.98 -0.24
C LEU A 225 2.52 17.68 -1.03
N ILE A 226 1.52 16.82 -0.88
CA ILE A 226 1.43 15.56 -1.65
C ILE A 226 1.30 15.84 -3.15
N LYS A 227 0.49 16.84 -3.54
CA LYS A 227 0.36 17.25 -4.93
C LYS A 227 1.64 17.86 -5.49
N ALA A 228 2.36 18.64 -4.70
CA ALA A 228 3.66 19.20 -5.09
C ALA A 228 4.72 18.11 -5.28
N ALA A 229 4.59 16.97 -4.58
CA ALA A 229 5.45 15.81 -4.75
C ALA A 229 5.05 14.90 -5.92
N GLY A 230 4.03 15.27 -6.72
CA GLY A 230 3.28 14.42 -7.64
C GLY A 230 3.98 13.90 -8.89
N ASP A 231 5.29 14.04 -9.07
CA ASP A 231 5.99 13.46 -10.23
C ASP A 231 6.72 12.16 -9.85
N LEU A 232 5.94 11.11 -9.59
CA LEU A 232 6.46 9.83 -9.04
C LEU A 232 6.37 8.67 -10.03
N LEU A 233 5.47 8.75 -11.01
CA LEU A 233 5.40 7.79 -12.10
C LEU A 233 6.42 8.18 -13.16
N ALA A 234 7.44 7.35 -13.35
CA ALA A 234 8.33 7.53 -14.49
C ALA A 234 7.50 7.42 -15.79
N PRO A 235 7.77 8.26 -16.80
CA PRO A 235 7.22 8.00 -18.14
C PRO A 235 7.61 6.57 -18.53
N PRO A 236 6.71 5.81 -19.18
CA PRO A 236 7.03 4.45 -19.60
C PRO A 236 8.34 4.48 -20.39
N ALA A 237 9.27 3.59 -20.05
CA ALA A 237 10.49 3.43 -20.82
C ALA A 237 10.07 3.20 -22.28
N SER A 238 10.41 4.14 -23.16
CA SER A 238 10.21 3.97 -24.60
C SER A 238 11.06 2.77 -25.04
N GLY A 239 10.42 1.61 -25.21
CA GLY A 239 11.09 0.40 -25.67
C GLY A 239 11.61 0.57 -27.09
N THR A 240 12.93 0.40 -27.23
CA THR A 240 13.65 -0.15 -28.39
C THR A 240 13.42 0.48 -29.76
N ALA A 241 14.33 1.39 -30.14
CA ALA A 241 14.89 1.35 -31.49
C ALA A 241 16.09 0.40 -31.46
N THR A 242 15.88 -0.82 -31.94
CA THR A 242 16.94 -1.77 -32.28
C THR A 242 17.65 -1.28 -33.54
N GLY A 243 18.99 -1.16 -33.50
CA GLY A 243 19.82 -1.10 -34.70
C GLY A 243 20.82 0.05 -34.72
N GLY A 244 22.08 -0.25 -34.40
CA GLY A 244 23.19 0.69 -34.56
C GLY A 244 24.43 0.35 -33.75
N THR A 245 24.96 -0.87 -33.89
CA THR A 245 26.35 -1.16 -33.52
C THR A 245 27.31 -0.37 -34.41
N GLY A 246 28.29 0.31 -33.80
CA GLY A 246 29.57 0.63 -34.45
C GLY A 246 30.08 2.04 -34.22
N GLY A 247 31.25 2.16 -33.56
CA GLY A 247 32.08 3.36 -33.65
C GLY A 247 32.83 3.77 -32.39
N THR A 248 33.72 2.92 -31.87
CA THR A 248 34.88 3.38 -31.09
C THR A 248 35.84 4.16 -31.99
N GLY A 249 36.34 5.31 -31.54
CA GLY A 249 37.63 5.85 -31.95
C GLY A 249 37.68 7.35 -32.20
N GLY A 250 38.70 8.02 -31.63
CA GLY A 250 39.27 9.22 -32.24
C GLY A 250 39.44 10.44 -31.35
N THR A 251 40.46 10.42 -30.49
CA THR A 251 41.20 11.63 -30.07
C THR A 251 41.81 12.36 -31.27
N GLY A 252 41.80 13.69 -31.23
CA GLY A 252 42.87 14.54 -31.80
C GLY A 252 42.44 15.57 -32.84
N GLY A 253 43.04 16.76 -32.75
CA GLY A 253 43.36 17.54 -33.95
C GLY A 253 42.87 18.98 -33.99
N THR A 254 43.71 19.88 -33.50
CA THR A 254 43.80 21.31 -33.80
C THR A 254 43.83 21.66 -35.30
N GLY A 255 43.30 22.85 -35.65
CA GLY A 255 44.01 23.80 -36.53
C GLY A 255 43.43 24.08 -37.92
N GLY A 256 43.12 25.37 -38.17
CA GLY A 256 43.75 26.10 -39.28
C GLY A 256 43.02 26.23 -40.62
N THR A 257 42.59 27.47 -40.89
CA THR A 257 42.69 28.25 -42.15
C THR A 257 41.99 27.82 -43.44
N GLY A 258 41.24 28.79 -44.00
CA GLY A 258 41.48 29.27 -45.38
C GLY A 258 40.36 29.02 -46.39
N GLY A 259 39.78 30.11 -46.92
CA GLY A 259 38.83 30.12 -48.03
C GLY A 259 37.93 31.35 -48.00
#